data_AF-A0A5C4IYY4-F1
#
_entry.id   AF-A0A5C4IYY4-F1
#
_cell.length_a   1.000
_cell.length_b   1.000
_cell.length_c   1.000
_cell.angle_alpha   90.00
_cell.angle_beta   90.00
_cell.angle_gamma   90.00
#
_symmetry.space_group_name_H-M   'P 1'
#
loop_
_entity.id
_entity.type
_entity.pdbx_description
1 polymer ?
#
loop_
_entity_poly.entity_id
_entity_poly.type
_entity_poly.pdbx_seq_one_letter_code
_entity_poly.pdbx_strand_id
1 'polypeptide(L)' 'GQDERLTPYEALEVYTAGSAAASGDQDDKGRITVGRLADFTVLGQDPLHAEPDELAQIPVLSTWVGGRQVWHAG' A
#
# COMPACT_ATOMS: atom_id res chain seq x y z
N GLY A 1 -11.28 5.48 20.27
CA GLY A 1 -10.39 5.61 21.44
C GLY A 1 -8.98 5.15 21.09
N GLN A 2 -8.02 5.20 22.01
CA GLN A 2 -6.68 4.65 21.75
C GLN A 2 -6.74 3.15 21.40
N ASP A 3 -7.69 2.43 21.99
CA ASP A 3 -7.93 1.00 21.75
C ASP A 3 -8.55 0.66 20.38
N GLU A 4 -8.99 1.67 19.61
CA GLU A 4 -9.54 1.49 18.26
C GLU A 4 -8.50 1.79 17.16
N ARG A 5 -7.26 2.16 17.56
CA ARG A 5 -6.18 2.45 16.62
C ARG A 5 -5.62 1.15 16.07
N LEU A 6 -5.54 1.08 14.74
CA LEU A 6 -4.80 0.04 14.06
C LEU A 6 -3.29 0.22 14.28
N THR A 7 -2.58 -0.89 14.38
CA THR A 7 -1.14 -0.90 14.19
C THR A 7 -0.80 -0.48 12.74
N PRO A 8 0.43 0.01 12.47
CA PRO A 8 0.85 0.35 11.11
C PRO A 8 0.70 -0.81 10.13
N TYR A 9 0.97 -2.04 10.58
CA TYR A 9 0.83 -3.22 9.73
C TYR A 9 -0.63 -3.54 9.42
N GLU A 10 -1.53 -3.48 10.40
CA GLU A 10 -2.98 -3.65 10.17
C GLU A 10 -3.52 -2.57 9.23
N ALA A 11 -3.09 -1.32 9.39
CA ALA A 11 -3.45 -0.25 8.48
C ALA A 11 -2.97 -0.53 7.05
N LEU A 12 -1.72 -0.97 6.88
CA LEU A 12 -1.17 -1.37 5.57
C LEU A 12 -1.97 -2.52 4.95
N GLU A 13 -2.32 -3.54 5.74
CA GLU A 13 -3.11 -4.68 5.27
C GLU A 13 -4.52 -4.25 4.85
N VAL A 14 -5.19 -3.38 5.63
CA VAL A 14 -6.52 -2.85 5.30
C VAL A 14 -6.50 -2.05 4.00
N TYR A 15 -5.50 -1.18 3.80
CA TYR A 15 -5.38 -0.36 2.58
C TYR A 15 -4.90 -1.14 1.34
N THR A 16 -4.51 -2.41 1.49
CA THR A 16 -4.05 -3.26 0.38
C THR A 16 -4.95 -4.47 0.23
N ALA A 17 -4.64 -5.58 0.90
CA ALA A 17 -5.37 -6.84 0.81
C ALA A 17 -6.83 -6.71 1.28
N GLY A 18 -7.06 -5.95 2.36
CA GLY A 18 -8.40 -5.71 2.89
C GLY A 18 -9.28 -4.94 1.92
N SER A 19 -8.74 -3.92 1.26
CA SER A 19 -9.46 -3.13 0.25
C SER A 19 -9.74 -3.94 -1.02
N ALA A 20 -8.79 -4.79 -1.45
CA ALA A 20 -9.03 -5.71 -2.56
C ALA A 20 -10.14 -6.73 -2.23
N ALA A 21 -10.15 -7.27 -1.01
CA ALA A 21 -11.23 -8.15 -0.55
C ALA A 21 -12.59 -7.44 -0.48
N ALA A 22 -12.62 -6.21 0.03
CA ALA A 22 -13.85 -5.42 0.13
C ALA A 22 -14.44 -5.02 -1.24
N SER A 23 -13.59 -4.92 -2.27
CA SER A 23 -14.00 -4.59 -3.65
C SER A 23 -14.27 -5.82 -4.52
N GLY A 24 -13.92 -7.03 -4.05
CA GLY A 24 -14.02 -8.26 -4.85
C GLY A 24 -12.81 -8.54 -5.75
N ASP A 25 -11.79 -7.68 -5.70
CA ASP A 25 -10.58 -7.75 -6.54
C ASP A 25 -9.45 -8.58 -5.88
N GLN A 26 -9.72 -9.29 -4.78
CA GLN A 26 -8.68 -10.00 -4.01
C GLN A 26 -7.92 -11.09 -4.77
N ASP A 27 -8.49 -11.60 -5.87
CA ASP A 27 -7.83 -12.63 -6.68
C ASP A 27 -6.82 -12.02 -7.66
N ASP A 28 -7.00 -10.74 -8.02
CA ASP A 28 -6.16 -10.02 -8.97
C ASP A 28 -5.18 -9.05 -8.28
N LYS A 29 -5.54 -8.45 -7.14
CA LYS A 29 -4.83 -7.32 -6.53
C LYS A 29 -4.66 -7.44 -5.01
N GLY A 30 -4.04 -6.43 -4.40
CA GLY A 30 -3.90 -6.28 -2.94
C GLY A 30 -2.76 -7.07 -2.31
N ARG A 31 -2.07 -7.94 -3.05
CA ARG A 31 -0.86 -8.65 -2.60
C ARG A 31 0.14 -8.80 -3.76
N ILE A 32 1.43 -8.74 -3.44
CA ILE A 32 2.52 -9.01 -4.40
C ILE A 32 2.84 -10.51 -4.34
N THR A 33 2.21 -11.29 -5.22
CA THR A 33 2.42 -12.74 -5.35
C THR A 33 2.31 -13.16 -6.83
N VAL A 34 2.88 -14.31 -7.18
CA VAL A 34 2.79 -14.86 -8.55
C VAL A 34 1.32 -15.03 -8.95
N GLY A 35 0.98 -14.64 -10.18
CA GLY A 35 -0.37 -14.74 -10.75
C GLY A 35 -1.26 -13.52 -10.53
N ARG A 36 -0.84 -12.54 -9.72
CA ARG A 36 -1.57 -11.27 -9.48
C ARG A 36 -1.01 -10.13 -10.31
N LEU A 37 -1.80 -9.07 -10.48
CA LEU A 37 -1.35 -7.83 -11.09
C LEU A 37 -0.20 -7.22 -10.27
N ALA A 38 0.83 -6.76 -10.98
CA ALA A 38 1.94 -6.01 -10.39
C ALA A 38 1.52 -4.55 -10.15
N ASP A 39 0.54 -4.37 -9.26
CA ASP A 39 0.06 -3.09 -8.73
C ASP A 39 0.78 -2.81 -7.41
N PHE A 40 1.71 -1.86 -7.40
CA PHE A 40 2.45 -1.49 -6.19
C PHE A 40 3.00 -0.06 -6.26
N THR A 41 3.34 0.46 -5.09
CA THR A 41 3.95 1.78 -4.91
C THR A 41 5.29 1.62 -4.20
N VAL A 42 6.32 2.28 -4.71
CA VAL A 42 7.63 2.38 -4.04
C VAL A 42 7.62 3.65 -3.21
N LEU A 43 7.82 3.53 -1.91
CA LEU A 43 7.87 4.63 -0.96
C LEU A 43 9.31 4.94 -0.58
N GLY A 44 9.63 6.20 -0.30
CA GLY A 44 10.97 6.62 0.08
C GLY A 44 11.32 6.35 1.55
N GLN A 45 10.33 5.96 2.36
CA GLN A 45 10.49 5.54 3.74
C GLN A 45 9.56 4.37 4.03
N ASP A 46 9.91 3.57 5.04
CA ASP A 46 9.07 2.46 5.49
C ASP A 46 7.89 2.99 6.33
N PRO A 47 6.64 2.86 5.85
CA PRO A 47 5.46 3.35 6.58
C PRO A 47 5.19 2.56 7.87
N LEU A 48 5.80 1.39 8.06
CA LEU A 48 5.64 0.61 9.30
C LEU A 48 6.42 1.20 10.48
N HIS A 49 7.38 2.08 10.20
CA HIS A 49 8.28 2.68 11.18
C HIS A 49 8.20 4.21 11.24
N ALA A 50 7.36 4.82 10.41
CA ALA A 50 7.15 6.26 10.41
C ALA A 50 6.18 6.69 11.53
N GLU A 51 6.38 7.88 12.08
CA GLU A 51 5.40 8.48 12.99
C GLU A 51 4.10 8.78 12.23
N PRO A 52 2.92 8.62 12.86
CA PRO A 52 1.63 8.82 12.18
C PRO A 52 1.49 10.17 11.46
N ASP A 53 2.03 11.24 12.05
CA ASP A 53 1.97 12.60 11.49
C ASP A 53 2.92 12.80 10.29
N GLU A 54 3.88 11.89 10.09
CA GLU A 54 4.85 11.92 9.00
C GLU A 54 4.44 11.05 7.80
N LEU A 55 3.48 10.13 7.98
CA LEU A 55 3.03 9.19 6.93
C LEU A 55 2.66 9.89 5.62
N ALA A 56 1.96 11.04 5.71
CA ALA A 56 1.54 11.81 4.53
C ALA A 56 2.70 12.52 3.81
N GLN A 57 3.87 12.63 4.46
CA GLN A 57 5.07 13.25 3.92
C GLN A 57 6.00 12.23 3.26
N ILE A 58 5.77 10.93 3.47
CA ILE A 58 6.57 9.88 2.85
C ILE A 58 6.48 10.05 1.32
N PRO A 59 7.60 10.32 0.63
CA PRO A 59 7.57 10.54 -0.80
C PRO A 59 7.24 9.22 -1.48
N VAL A 60 6.27 9.26 -2.39
CA VAL A 60 6.12 8.20 -3.39
C VAL A 60 7.29 8.36 -4.37
N LEU A 61 8.04 7.29 -4.63
CA LEU A 61 9.15 7.29 -5.59
C LEU A 61 8.70 6.78 -6.96
N SER A 62 7.79 5.80 -7.00
CA SER A 62 7.13 5.37 -8.23
C SER A 62 5.83 4.62 -7.95
N THR A 63 4.92 4.63 -8.92
CA THR A 63 3.68 3.85 -8.89
C THR A 63 3.60 2.98 -10.13
N TRP A 64 3.25 1.72 -9.93
CA TRP A 64 3.16 0.68 -10.94
C TRP A 64 1.75 0.10 -10.96
N VAL A 65 1.19 -0.04 -12.16
CA VAL A 65 -0.13 -0.64 -12.40
C VAL A 65 0.00 -1.65 -13.53
N GLY A 66 -0.40 -2.89 -13.27
CA GLY A 66 -0.29 -4.00 -14.21
C GLY A 66 1.14 -4.23 -14.70
N GLY A 67 2.14 -3.96 -13.87
CA GLY A 67 3.56 -4.07 -14.23
C GLY A 67 4.09 -2.93 -15.10
N ARG A 68 3.31 -1.87 -15.32
CA ARG A 68 3.75 -0.65 -16.02
C ARG A 68 3.94 0.47 -15.02
N GLN A 69 5.09 1.14 -15.08
CA GLN A 69 5.30 2.37 -14.32
C GLN A 69 4.41 3.47 -14.89
N VAL A 70 3.45 3.94 -14.09
CA VAL A 70 2.51 5.00 -14.47
C VAL A 70 2.90 6.35 -13.90
N TRP A 71 3.74 6.36 -12.85
CA TRP A 71 4.24 7.56 -12.20
C TRP A 71 5.63 7.34 -11.61
N HIS A 72 6.45 8.38 -11.59
CA HIS A 72 7.74 8.41 -10.89
C HIS A 72 8.03 9.82 -10.37
N ALA A 73 8.76 9.87 -9.25
CA ALA A 73 9.41 11.10 -8.81
C ALA A 73 10.51 11.44 -9.81
N GLY A 74 10.50 12.67 -10.33
CA GLY A 74 11.50 13.18 -11.27
C GLY A 74 12.87 13.38 -10.64
#